data_AF-A0A1R4I690-F1
#
_entry.id   AF-A0A1R4I690-F1
#
_cell.length_a   1.000
_cell.length_b   1.000
_cell.length_c   1.000
_cell.angle_alpha   90.00
_cell.angle_beta   90.00
_cell.angle_gamma   90.00
#
_symmetry.space_group_name_H-M   'P 1'
#
loop_
_entity.id
_entity.type
_entity.pdbx_description
1 polymer ?
#
loop_
_entity_poly.entity_id
_entity_poly.type
_entity_poly.pdbx_seq_one_letter_code
_entity_poly.pdbx_strand_id
1 'polypeptide(L)'
;MLCQNKRFWLYLDQRRRRVHQVPYDTMPDGTHAQVDCEDWLREACGIESRAEIDHNDEARAMLDRIMADYSKWERKQLQRGNA
;
A
#
# COMPACT_ATOMS: atom_id res chain seq x y z
N MET A 1 1.59 13.01 -0.18
CA MET A 1 2.39 11.80 -0.49
C MET A 1 1.61 10.57 -0.03
N LEU A 2 1.43 9.55 -0.89
CA LEU A 2 0.66 8.34 -0.56
C LEU A 2 1.20 7.65 0.72
N CYS A 3 2.52 7.59 0.85
CA CYS A 3 3.23 7.01 1.99
C CYS A 3 3.24 7.85 3.27
N GLN A 4 2.66 9.05 3.27
CA GLN A 4 2.41 9.80 4.51
C GLN A 4 1.00 9.55 5.05
N ASN A 5 0.14 8.87 4.28
CA ASN A 5 -1.22 8.61 4.70
C ASN A 5 -1.27 7.34 5.57
N LYS A 6 -1.61 7.52 6.85
CA LYS A 6 -1.77 6.40 7.81
C LYS A 6 -2.76 5.33 7.33
N ARG A 7 -3.79 5.71 6.56
CA ARG A 7 -4.75 4.74 5.99
C ARG A 7 -4.08 3.84 4.95
N PHE A 8 -3.11 4.36 4.22
CA PHE A 8 -2.33 3.58 3.26
C PHE A 8 -1.43 2.56 3.98
N TRP A 9 -0.86 2.93 5.14
CA TRP A 9 -0.10 1.99 5.97
C TRP A 9 -0.97 0.81 6.44
N LEU A 10 -2.19 1.08 6.90
CA LEU A 10 -3.15 0.02 7.27
C LEU A 10 -3.50 -0.90 6.10
N TYR A 11 -3.61 -0.36 4.88
CA TYR A 11 -3.82 -1.17 3.69
C TYR A 11 -2.64 -2.12 3.44
N LEU A 12 -1.39 -1.62 3.56
CA LEU A 12 -0.19 -2.45 3.42
C LEU A 12 -0.13 -3.54 4.48
N ASP A 13 -0.40 -3.21 5.75
CA ASP A 13 -0.45 -4.17 6.85
C ASP A 13 -1.46 -5.30 6.56
N GLN A 14 -2.66 -4.95 6.11
CA GLN A 14 -3.68 -5.94 5.75
C GLN A 14 -3.30 -6.77 4.53
N ARG A 15 -2.69 -6.15 3.51
CA ARG A 15 -2.23 -6.84 2.31
C ARG A 15 -1.11 -7.83 2.66
N ARG A 16 -0.11 -7.39 3.41
CA ARG A 16 1.03 -8.22 3.84
C ARG A 16 0.56 -9.37 4.72
N ARG A 17 -0.37 -9.14 5.66
CA ARG A 17 -1.01 -10.21 6.44
C ARG A 17 -1.68 -11.25 5.56
N ARG A 18 -2.43 -10.82 4.52
CA ARG A 18 -3.06 -11.74 3.58
C ARG A 18 -2.06 -12.55 2.75
N VAL A 19 -0.99 -11.91 2.28
CA VAL A 19 0.04 -12.56 1.45
C VAL A 19 0.85 -13.56 2.27
N HIS A 20 1.27 -13.20 3.49
CA HIS A 20 2.07 -14.07 4.36
C HIS A 20 1.22 -14.98 5.26
N GLN A 21 -0.12 -14.88 5.19
CA GLN A 21 -1.08 -15.61 6.02
C GLN A 21 -0.78 -15.53 7.53
N VAL A 22 -0.23 -14.42 7.99
CA VAL A 22 0.15 -14.21 9.39
C VAL A 22 -1.01 -13.66 10.21
N PRO A 23 -1.18 -14.14 11.47
CA PRO A 23 -2.24 -13.67 12.36
C PRO A 23 -1.99 -12.24 12.86
N TYR A 24 -3.06 -11.57 13.30
CA TYR A 24 -3.04 -10.18 13.77
C TYR A 24 -2.03 -9.96 14.90
N ASP A 25 -1.96 -10.89 15.85
CA ASP A 25 -1.04 -10.82 16.99
C ASP A 25 0.44 -10.78 16.60
N THR A 26 0.79 -11.35 15.45
CA THR A 26 2.17 -11.37 14.95
C THR A 26 2.50 -10.12 14.13
N MET A 27 1.50 -9.51 13.50
CA MET A 27 1.68 -8.28 12.70
C MET A 27 0.55 -7.29 13.00
N PRO A 28 0.68 -6.51 14.08
CA PRO A 28 -0.30 -5.51 14.43
C PRO A 28 -0.29 -4.36 13.42
N ASP A 29 -1.48 -3.76 13.25
CA ASP A 29 -1.69 -2.56 12.43
C ASP A 29 -0.87 -1.38 12.97
N GLY A 30 -0.17 -0.67 12.09
CA GLY A 30 0.67 0.49 12.43
C GLY A 30 2.15 0.16 12.64
N THR A 31 2.62 -0.99 12.17
CA THR A 31 4.04 -1.37 12.21
C THR A 31 4.85 -0.80 11.04
N HIS A 32 4.19 -0.38 9.95
CA HIS A 32 4.86 0.21 8.80
C HIS A 32 5.18 1.68 9.03
N ALA A 33 6.44 2.05 8.78
CA ALA A 33 6.87 3.44 8.71
C ALA A 33 6.71 3.99 7.29
N GLN A 34 6.89 5.31 7.15
CA GLN A 34 6.91 5.96 5.83
C GLN A 34 7.95 5.31 4.90
N VAL A 35 9.13 4.98 5.44
CA VAL A 35 10.25 4.40 4.68
C VAL A 35 9.86 3.05 4.08
N ASP A 36 9.25 2.17 4.87
CA ASP A 36 8.81 0.85 4.40
C ASP A 36 7.77 0.96 3.27
N CYS A 37 6.90 1.98 3.33
CA CYS A 37 5.95 2.23 2.26
C CYS A 37 6.64 2.67 0.96
N GLU A 38 7.64 3.54 1.06
CA GLU A 38 8.38 4.00 -0.11
C GLU A 38 9.18 2.86 -0.75
N ASP A 39 9.84 2.04 0.07
CA ASP A 39 10.58 0.86 -0.40
C ASP A 39 9.65 -0.19 -1.01
N TRP A 40 8.51 -0.46 -0.38
CA TRP A 40 7.50 -1.36 -0.96
C TRP A 40 6.96 -0.83 -2.30
N LEU A 41 6.73 0.48 -2.41
CA LEU A 41 6.22 1.07 -3.64
C LEU A 41 7.25 1.00 -4.75
N ARG A 42 8.52 1.26 -4.43
CA ARG A 42 9.66 1.10 -5.34
C ARG A 42 9.76 -0.33 -5.87
N GLU A 43 9.77 -1.32 -4.97
CA GLU A 43 9.82 -2.74 -5.32
C GLU A 43 8.61 -3.16 -6.17
N ALA A 44 7.40 -2.75 -5.77
CA ALA A 44 6.17 -3.09 -6.48
C ALA A 44 6.12 -2.49 -7.89
N CYS A 45 6.61 -1.25 -8.06
CA CYS A 45 6.66 -0.57 -9.36
C CYS A 45 7.91 -0.94 -10.18
N GLY A 46 8.89 -1.64 -9.60
CA GLY A 46 10.15 -1.98 -10.25
C GLY A 46 11.05 -0.77 -10.53
N ILE A 47 11.02 0.24 -9.65
CA ILE A 47 11.78 1.49 -9.78
C ILE A 47 12.70 1.68 -8.56
N GLU A 48 13.78 2.43 -8.71
CA GLU A 48 14.67 2.79 -7.60
C GLU A 48 14.25 4.13 -6.98
N SER A 49 13.70 5.04 -7.79
CA SER A 49 13.26 6.36 -7.36
C SER A 49 11.87 6.71 -7.86
N ARG A 50 11.10 7.42 -7.03
CA ARG A 50 9.76 7.91 -7.38
C ARG A 50 9.78 8.81 -8.63
N ALA A 51 10.89 9.50 -8.89
CA ALA A 51 11.04 10.33 -10.09
C ALA A 51 10.95 9.51 -11.39
N GLU A 52 11.26 8.21 -11.34
CA GLU A 52 11.16 7.34 -12.51
C GLU A 52 9.72 7.05 -12.91
N ILE A 53 8.75 7.19 -11.99
CA ILE A 53 7.31 7.01 -12.29
C ILE A 53 6.85 7.98 -13.38
N ASP A 54 7.43 9.19 -13.41
CA ASP A 54 7.06 10.21 -14.39
C ASP A 54 7.62 9.92 -15.80
N HIS A 55 8.60 9.02 -15.90
CA HIS A 55 9.27 8.68 -17.16
C HIS A 55 9.07 7.21 -17.58
N ASN A 56 8.53 6.36 -16.71
CA ASN A 56 8.31 4.94 -16.95
C ASN A 56 6.81 4.62 -16.93
N ASP A 57 6.25 4.36 -18.11
CA ASP A 57 4.83 4.03 -18.29
C ASP A 57 4.41 2.75 -17.55
N GLU A 58 5.30 1.76 -17.41
CA GLU A 58 5.02 0.52 -16.69
C GLU A 58 4.90 0.77 -15.19
N ALA A 59 5.82 1.56 -14.62
CA ALA A 59 5.78 1.97 -13.23
C ALA A 59 4.52 2.79 -12.92
N ARG A 60 4.14 3.68 -13.84
CA ARG A 60 2.91 4.47 -13.74
C ARG A 60 1.66 3.59 -13.75
N ALA A 61 1.57 2.65 -14.70
CA ALA A 61 0.45 1.71 -14.77
C ALA A 61 0.34 0.85 -13.50
N MET A 62 1.47 0.44 -12.92
CA MET A 62 1.50 -0.29 -11.65
C MET A 62 1.01 0.59 -10.48
N LEU A 63 1.48 1.84 -10.40
CA LEU A 63 1.02 2.79 -9.40
C LEU A 63 -0.51 3.00 -9.49
N ASP A 64 -1.04 3.20 -10.69
CA ASP A 64 -2.48 3.37 -10.94
C ASP A 64 -3.26 2.13 -10.47
N ARG A 65 -2.74 0.93 -10.71
CA ARG A 65 -3.34 -0.32 -10.22
C ARG A 65 -3.34 -0.38 -8.69
N ILE A 66 -2.23 -0.05 -8.04
CA ILE A 66 -2.11 -0.01 -6.58
C ILE A 66 -3.11 0.99 -6.00
N MET A 67 -3.22 2.19 -6.59
CA MET A 67 -4.16 3.20 -6.18
C MET A 67 -5.62 2.73 -6.35
N ALA A 68 -5.95 2.09 -7.46
CA ALA A 68 -7.28 1.53 -7.68
C ALA A 68 -7.65 0.45 -6.66
N ASP A 69 -6.71 -0.44 -6.32
CA ASP A 69 -6.90 -1.47 -5.30
C ASP A 69 -7.03 -0.87 -3.90
N TYR A 70 -6.21 0.14 -3.57
CA TYR A 70 -6.35 0.92 -2.34
C TYR A 70 -7.73 1.58 -2.24
N SER A 71 -8.19 2.28 -3.29
CA SER A 71 -9.51 2.92 -3.30
C SER A 71 -10.66 1.90 -3.19
N LYS A 72 -10.51 0.68 -3.73
CA LYS A 72 -11.48 -0.40 -3.51
C LYS A 72 -11.48 -0.88 -2.07
N TRP A 73 -10.30 -1.08 -1.49
CA TRP A 73 -10.15 -1.50 -0.09
C TRP A 73 -10.67 -0.43 0.86
N GLU A 74 -10.37 0.84 0.62
CA GLU A 74 -10.81 1.96 1.45
C GLU A 74 -12.33 2.06 1.49
N ARG A 75 -12.99 1.90 0.33
CA ARG A 75 -14.46 1.82 0.25
C ARG A 75 -15.01 0.65 1.08
N LYS A 76 -14.37 -0.52 1.04
CA LYS A 76 -14.77 -1.67 1.86
C LYS A 76 -14.55 -1.43 3.36
N GLN A 77 -13.47 -0.76 3.75
CA GLN A 77 -13.20 -0.40 5.13
C GLN A 77 -14.22 0.61 5.66
N LEU A 78 -14.57 1.63 4.87
CA LEU A 78 -15.62 2.58 5.22
C LEU A 78 -16.97 1.90 5.43
N GLN A 79 -17.30 0.88 4.62
CA GLN A 79 -18.50 0.07 4.81
C GLN A 79 -18.45 -0.81 6.07
N ARG A 80 -17.28 -1.36 6.42
CA ARG A 80 -17.10 -2.17 7.64
C ARG A 80 -17.08 -1.34 8.94
N GLY A 81 -16.71 -0.06 8.87
CA GLY A 81 -16.72 0.85 10.02
C GLY A 81 -18.07 1.52 10.29
N ASN A 82 -19.08 1.27 9.45
CA ASN A 82 -20.44 1.82 9.55
C ASN A 82 -21.49 0.74 9.87
N ALA A 83 -21.07 -0.39 10.43
CA ALA A 83 -21.92 -1.52 10.84
C ALA A 83 -21.81 -1.77 12.34
#